data_AF-A0A950KXD6-F1
#
_entry.id   AF-A0A950KXD6-F1
#
_cell.length_a   1.000
_cell.length_b   1.000
_cell.length_c   1.000
_cell.angle_alpha   90.00
_cell.angle_beta   90.00
_cell.angle_gamma   90.00
#
_symmetry.space_group_name_H-M   'P 1'
#
loop_
_entity.id
_entity.type
_entity.pdbx_description
1 polymer ?
#
loop_
_entity_poly.entity_id
_entity_poly.type
_entity_poly.pdbx_seq_one_letter_code
_entity_poly.pdbx_strand_id
1 'polypeptide(L)'
;ARLAAALSEASRAPLAIARASTQVAELAARIAEMSKPELAGDAIAAVLLAEASSRAAARLVEINLAQRPEDPRLAVVDELVERAGTARDAALTSRKPP
;
A
#
# COMPACT_ATOMS: atom_id res chain seq x y z
N ALA A 1 6.39 29.55 -4.42
CA ALA A 1 5.53 29.10 -5.54
C ALA A 1 6.14 27.92 -6.33
N ARG A 2 7.28 28.09 -7.02
CA ARG A 2 7.86 27.04 -7.89
C ARG A 2 8.24 25.74 -7.16
N LEU A 3 8.87 25.83 -5.98
CA LEU A 3 9.25 24.64 -5.20
C LEU A 3 8.02 23.83 -4.75
N ALA A 4 6.99 24.49 -4.22
CA ALA A 4 5.76 23.82 -3.79
C ALA A 4 5.03 23.13 -4.96
N ALA A 5 5.03 23.75 -6.15
CA ALA A 5 4.50 23.11 -7.36
C ALA A 5 5.33 21.88 -7.77
N ALA A 6 6.66 21.97 -7.74
CA ALA A 6 7.54 20.85 -8.06
C ALA A 6 7.35 19.66 -7.09
N LEU A 7 7.24 19.92 -5.79
CA LEU A 7 6.96 18.88 -4.78
C LEU A 7 5.56 18.26 -4.95
N SER A 8 4.57 19.08 -5.30
CA SER A 8 3.22 18.60 -5.61
C SER A 8 3.21 17.67 -6.83
N GLU A 9 3.97 18.00 -7.89
CA GLU A 9 4.12 17.12 -9.06
C GLU A 9 4.93 15.87 -8.73
N ALA A 10 6.02 15.99 -7.97
CA ALA A 10 6.83 14.86 -7.53
C ALA A 10 6.04 13.84 -6.70
N SER A 11 4.97 14.27 -6.02
CA SER A 11 4.07 13.40 -5.25
C SER A 11 3.20 12.50 -6.11
N ARG A 12 3.05 12.78 -7.41
CA ARG A 12 2.16 12.03 -8.31
C ARG A 12 2.62 10.58 -8.51
N ALA A 13 3.91 10.37 -8.72
CA ALA A 13 4.46 9.02 -8.95
C ALA A 13 4.36 8.14 -7.68
N PRO A 14 4.78 8.60 -6.48
CA PRO A 14 4.57 7.82 -5.26
C PRO A 14 3.09 7.56 -4.95
N LEU A 15 2.19 8.52 -5.19
CA LEU A 15 0.75 8.27 -5.03
C LEU A 15 0.23 7.16 -5.97
N ALA A 16 0.68 7.15 -7.22
CA ALA A 16 0.33 6.10 -8.17
C ALA A 16 0.86 4.72 -7.74
N ILE A 17 2.10 4.68 -7.23
CA ILE A 17 2.70 3.46 -6.68
C ILE A 17 1.89 2.96 -5.48
N ALA A 18 1.57 3.83 -4.52
CA ALA A 18 0.78 3.44 -3.35
C ALA A 18 -0.57 2.82 -3.75
N ARG A 19 -1.28 3.42 -4.71
CA ARG A 19 -2.54 2.88 -5.24
C ARG A 19 -2.38 1.51 -5.88
N ALA A 20 -1.39 1.35 -6.77
CA ALA A 20 -1.15 0.09 -7.45
C ALA A 20 -0.74 -1.01 -6.46
N SER A 21 0.16 -0.69 -5.52
CA SER A 21 0.61 -1.62 -4.50
C SER A 21 -0.52 -2.05 -3.56
N THR A 22 -1.40 -1.14 -3.12
CA THR A 22 -2.59 -1.53 -2.33
C THR A 22 -3.52 -2.46 -3.13
N GLN A 23 -3.74 -2.22 -4.43
CA GLN A 23 -4.55 -3.13 -5.27
C GLN A 23 -3.92 -4.53 -5.38
N VAL A 24 -2.59 -4.60 -5.53
CA VAL A 24 -1.85 -5.87 -5.55
C VAL A 24 -1.97 -6.59 -4.21
N ALA A 25 -1.82 -5.87 -3.09
CA ALA A 25 -1.98 -6.44 -1.75
C ALA A 25 -3.38 -7.04 -1.55
N GLU A 26 -4.43 -6.32 -1.94
CA GLU A 26 -5.82 -6.80 -1.83
C GLU A 26 -6.08 -8.03 -2.71
N LEU A 27 -5.56 -8.04 -3.95
CA LEU A 27 -5.72 -9.18 -4.85
C LEU A 27 -4.96 -10.41 -4.34
N ALA A 28 -3.72 -10.24 -3.92
CA ALA A 28 -2.90 -11.33 -3.41
C ALA A 28 -3.46 -11.89 -2.09
N ALA A 29 -4.08 -11.07 -1.25
CA ALA A 29 -4.75 -11.54 -0.03
C ALA A 29 -5.94 -12.45 -0.37
N ARG A 30 -6.78 -12.05 -1.35
CA ARG A 30 -7.87 -12.91 -1.85
C ARG A 30 -7.37 -14.21 -2.44
N ILE A 31 -6.25 -14.18 -3.18
CA ILE A 31 -5.63 -15.40 -3.72
C ILE A 31 -5.15 -16.30 -2.57
N ALA A 32 -4.51 -15.75 -1.54
CA ALA A 32 -4.04 -16.51 -0.39
C ALA A 32 -5.21 -17.18 0.37
N GLU A 33 -6.32 -16.46 0.56
CA GLU A 33 -7.53 -16.97 1.21
C GLU A 33 -8.19 -18.14 0.45
N MET A 34 -8.23 -18.06 -0.88
CA MET A 34 -8.83 -19.11 -1.73
C MET A 34 -7.88 -20.28 -2.02
N SER A 35 -6.59 -20.15 -1.73
CA SER A 35 -5.57 -21.14 -2.05
C SER A 35 -5.51 -22.24 -1.00
N LYS A 36 -5.07 -23.44 -1.42
CA LYS A 36 -4.66 -24.47 -0.47
C LYS A 36 -3.44 -23.99 0.34
N PRO A 37 -3.28 -24.37 1.61
CA PRO A 37 -2.17 -23.91 2.44
C PRO A 37 -0.78 -24.09 1.80
N GLU A 38 -0.59 -25.17 1.03
CA GLU A 38 0.67 -25.51 0.37
C GLU A 38 0.98 -24.63 -0.85
N LEU A 39 -0.01 -23.90 -1.37
CA LEU A 39 0.08 -23.08 -2.57
C LEU A 39 -0.06 -21.57 -2.29
N ALA A 40 -0.40 -21.18 -1.06
CA ALA A 40 -0.61 -19.78 -0.68
C ALA A 40 0.69 -18.97 -0.53
N GLY A 41 1.86 -19.62 -0.52
CA GLY A 41 3.15 -18.99 -0.21
C GLY A 41 3.47 -17.77 -1.07
N ASP A 42 3.34 -17.90 -2.39
CA ASP A 42 3.63 -16.79 -3.34
C ASP A 42 2.63 -15.64 -3.17
N ALA A 43 1.37 -15.96 -2.90
CA ALA A 43 0.34 -14.97 -2.65
C ALA A 43 0.65 -14.19 -1.36
N ILE A 44 1.01 -14.88 -0.27
CA ILE A 44 1.42 -14.23 0.98
C ILE A 44 2.64 -13.33 0.76
N ALA A 45 3.65 -13.81 0.03
CA ALA A 45 4.84 -13.02 -0.29
C ALA A 45 4.48 -11.75 -1.10
N ALA A 46 3.59 -11.88 -2.09
CA ALA A 46 3.11 -10.76 -2.88
C ALA A 46 2.39 -9.71 -2.02
N VAL A 47 1.54 -10.11 -1.07
CA VAL A 47 0.87 -9.17 -0.16
C VAL A 47 1.87 -8.42 0.71
N LEU A 48 2.86 -9.12 1.28
CA LEU A 48 3.87 -8.50 2.15
C LEU A 48 4.70 -7.45 1.39
N LEU A 49 5.15 -7.78 0.18
CA LEU A 49 5.92 -6.85 -0.65
C LEU A 49 5.08 -5.64 -1.09
N ALA A 50 3.81 -5.88 -1.41
CA ALA A 50 2.89 -4.84 -1.86
C ALA A 50 2.49 -3.89 -0.71
N GLU A 51 2.24 -4.40 0.51
CA GLU A 51 2.00 -3.56 1.68
C GLU A 51 3.20 -2.68 2.01
N ALA A 52 4.40 -3.25 2.02
CA ALA A 52 5.63 -2.51 2.26
C ALA A 52 5.86 -1.42 1.20
N SER A 53 5.61 -1.74 -0.07
CA SER A 53 5.68 -0.79 -1.18
C SER A 53 4.67 0.35 -1.02
N SER A 54 3.42 0.05 -0.64
CA SER A 54 2.39 1.06 -0.42
C SER A 54 2.79 2.03 0.68
N ARG A 55 3.26 1.51 1.82
CA ARG A 55 3.76 2.31 2.95
C ARG A 55 4.96 3.18 2.61
N ALA A 56 5.94 2.62 1.91
CA ALA A 56 7.11 3.38 1.49
C ALA A 56 6.72 4.52 0.53
N ALA A 57 5.82 4.26 -0.41
CA ALA A 57 5.34 5.26 -1.36
C ALA A 57 4.47 6.34 -0.70
N ALA A 58 3.59 5.97 0.24
CA ALA A 58 2.84 6.90 1.08
C ALA A 58 3.78 7.86 1.83
N ARG A 59 4.84 7.32 2.43
CA ARG A 59 5.82 8.13 3.16
C ARG A 59 6.51 9.17 2.27
N LEU A 60 6.77 8.84 1.00
CA LEU A 60 7.30 9.81 0.03
C LEU A 60 6.30 10.91 -0.32
N VAL A 61 5.00 10.60 -0.39
CA VAL A 61 3.93 11.61 -0.56
C VAL A 61 3.90 12.56 0.64
N GLU A 62 3.93 12.02 1.86
CA GLU A 62 3.95 12.83 3.08
C GLU A 62 5.15 13.77 3.14
N ILE A 63 6.36 13.27 2.80
CA ILE A 63 7.58 14.08 2.76
C ILE A 63 7.44 15.21 1.74
N ASN A 64 6.97 14.92 0.54
CA ASN A 64 6.81 15.92 -0.51
C ASN A 64 5.74 16.97 -0.17
N LEU A 65 4.68 16.57 0.54
CA LEU A 65 3.55 17.44 0.90
C LEU A 65 3.63 17.98 2.34
N ALA A 66 4.76 17.84 3.04
CA ALA A 66 4.90 18.23 4.44
C ALA A 66 4.59 19.71 4.73
N GLN A 67 4.69 20.59 3.72
CA GLN A 67 4.37 22.01 3.81
C GLN A 67 2.91 22.34 3.47
N ARG A 68 2.06 21.31 3.25
CA ARG A 68 0.64 21.39 2.89
C ARG A 68 -0.16 20.32 3.64
N PRO A 69 -0.25 20.41 4.98
CA PRO A 69 -0.89 19.39 5.81
C PRO A 69 -2.39 19.18 5.49
N GLU A 70 -3.03 20.14 4.83
CA GLU A 70 -4.41 20.08 4.38
C GLU A 70 -4.60 19.45 2.98
N ASP A 71 -3.52 19.01 2.32
CA ASP A 71 -3.63 18.40 0.99
C ASP A 71 -4.39 17.07 1.07
N PRO A 72 -5.51 16.90 0.32
CA PRO A 72 -6.38 15.73 0.43
C PRO A 72 -5.69 14.42 0.04
N ARG A 73 -4.55 14.49 -0.67
CA ARG A 73 -3.76 13.30 -1.02
C ARG A 73 -3.14 12.64 0.21
N LEU A 74 -2.96 13.36 1.32
CA LEU A 74 -2.47 12.80 2.59
C LEU A 74 -3.48 11.80 3.15
N ALA A 75 -4.75 12.19 3.28
CA ALA A 75 -5.82 11.29 3.72
C ALA A 75 -5.99 10.08 2.79
N VAL A 76 -5.78 10.27 1.49
CA VAL A 76 -5.80 9.17 0.51
C VAL A 76 -4.68 8.16 0.76
N VAL A 77 -3.44 8.59 1.00
CA VAL A 77 -2.35 7.64 1.23
C VAL A 77 -2.48 6.93 2.57
N ASP A 78 -3.03 7.59 3.59
CA ASP A 78 -3.37 6.97 4.87
C ASP A 78 -4.38 5.82 4.66
N GLU A 79 -5.48 6.07 3.95
CA GLU A 79 -6.48 5.03 3.62
C GLU A 79 -5.87 3.85 2.85
N LEU A 80 -4.98 4.15 1.89
CA LEU A 80 -4.31 3.11 1.10
C LEU A 80 -3.39 2.23 1.94
N VAL A 81 -2.70 2.81 2.92
CA VAL A 81 -1.83 2.08 3.85
C VAL A 81 -2.66 1.20 4.77
N GLU A 82 -3.74 1.72 5.34
CA GLU A 82 -4.63 0.94 6.22
C GLU A 82 -5.25 -0.26 5.49
N ARG A 83 -5.69 -0.06 4.24
CA ARG A 83 -6.22 -1.14 3.39
C ARG A 83 -5.16 -2.20 3.07
N ALA A 84 -3.94 -1.77 2.73
CA ALA A 84 -2.85 -2.70 2.46
C ALA A 84 -2.44 -3.50 3.72
N GLY A 85 -2.44 -2.85 4.88
CA GLY A 85 -2.23 -3.50 6.18
C GLY A 85 -3.30 -4.54 6.49
N THR A 86 -4.58 -4.20 6.27
CA THR A 86 -5.71 -5.12 6.43
C THR A 86 -5.58 -6.34 5.52
N ALA A 87 -5.22 -6.14 4.25
CA ALA A 87 -5.00 -7.23 3.30
C ALA A 87 -3.84 -8.15 3.75
N ARG A 88 -2.75 -7.56 4.27
CA ARG A 88 -1.61 -8.30 4.82
C ARG A 88 -2.00 -9.14 6.03
N ASP A 89 -2.75 -8.58 6.96
CA ASP A 89 -3.17 -9.31 8.15
C ASP A 89 -4.12 -10.46 7.79
N ALA A 90 -5.05 -10.24 6.88
CA ALA A 90 -5.91 -11.30 6.34
C ALA A 90 -5.08 -12.47 5.77
N ALA A 91 -4.13 -12.18 4.88
CA ALA A 91 -3.27 -13.19 4.24
C ALA A 91 -2.44 -14.01 5.25
N LEU A 92 -1.94 -13.36 6.32
CA LEU A 92 -1.17 -14.05 7.37
C LEU A 92 -2.04 -14.90 8.27
N THR A 93 -3.29 -14.50 8.54
CA THR A 93 -4.22 -15.28 9.37
C THR A 93 -4.72 -16.54 8.67
N SER A 94 -4.88 -16.53 7.34
CA SER A 94 -5.24 -17.71 6.53
C SER A 94 -4.25 -18.87 6.62
N ARG A 95 -3.02 -18.64 7.12
CA ARG A 95 -2.00 -19.68 7.28
C ARG A 95 -2.06 -20.41 8.64
N LYS A 96 -2.91 -20.01 9.60
CA LYS A 96 -2.85 -20.60 10.94
C LYS A 96 -3.23 -22.10 10.88
N PRO A 97 -2.31 -23.03 11.19
CA PRO A 97 -2.68 -24.44 11.26
C PRO A 97 -3.65 -24.66 12.43
N PRO A 98 -4.49 -25.71 12.38
CA PRO A 98 -5.37 -26.08 13.49
C PRO A 98 -4.59 -26.33 14.79
#